data_AF-A0A7S3MMB9-F1
#
_entry.id   AF-A0A7S3MMB9-F1
#
_cell.length_a   1.000
_cell.length_b   1.000
_cell.length_c   1.000
_cell.angle_alpha   90.00
_cell.angle_beta   90.00
_cell.angle_gamma   90.00
#
_symmetry.space_group_name_H-M   'P 1'
#
loop_
_entity.id
_entity.type
_entity.pdbx_description
1 polymer ?
#
loop_
_entity_poly.entity_id
_entity_poly.type
_entity_poly.pdbx_seq_one_letter_code
_entity_poly.pdbx_strand_id
1 'polypeptide(L)'
;MFMTNDTSRKYEMTSFRKNNLLRLRKFMNEVLLDQLPMLADMLRGLEEMSIRGDPGAVSTSNAFVVETLPEIRTRLLANRNWRELAQQQAQTFFAKDSAQEKADMNRLVQ
;
A
#
# COMPACT_ATOMS: atom_id res chain seq x y z
N MET A 1 -16.45 16.08 -15.77
CA MET A 1 -16.94 14.72 -15.44
C MET A 1 -16.42 14.33 -14.05
N PHE A 2 -17.23 13.71 -13.20
CA PHE A 2 -17.09 13.63 -11.72
C PHE A 2 -15.78 13.04 -11.15
N MET A 3 -14.83 12.61 -11.98
CA MET A 3 -13.53 12.07 -11.56
C MET A 3 -12.37 12.70 -12.34
N THR A 4 -12.21 14.01 -12.23
CA THR A 4 -11.01 14.70 -12.74
C THR A 4 -9.78 14.34 -11.91
N ASN A 5 -8.60 14.57 -12.51
CA ASN A 5 -7.32 14.37 -11.83
C ASN A 5 -7.24 15.19 -10.52
N ASP A 6 -7.85 16.38 -10.51
CA ASP A 6 -7.92 17.25 -9.32
C ASP A 6 -8.73 16.66 -8.17
N THR A 7 -9.83 15.96 -8.45
CA THR A 7 -10.61 15.26 -7.42
C THR A 7 -9.81 14.11 -6.82
N SER A 8 -9.07 13.36 -7.65
CA SER A 8 -8.22 12.25 -7.17
C SER A 8 -7.05 12.74 -6.31
N ARG A 9 -6.55 13.95 -6.56
CA ARG A 9 -5.51 14.60 -5.73
C ARG A 9 -6.02 15.03 -4.36
N LYS A 10 -7.27 15.51 -4.29
CA LYS A 10 -7.90 15.94 -3.03
C LYS A 10 -8.50 14.79 -2.23
N TYR A 11 -8.98 13.77 -2.95
CA TYR A 11 -9.62 12.60 -2.38
C TYR A 11 -8.96 11.35 -2.95
N GLU A 12 -8.03 10.79 -2.17
CA GLU A 12 -7.42 9.51 -2.49
C GLU A 12 -8.50 8.44 -2.68
N MET A 13 -8.49 7.78 -3.84
CA MET A 13 -9.42 6.70 -4.13
C MET A 13 -8.80 5.37 -3.70
N THR A 14 -9.23 4.85 -2.54
CA THR A 14 -8.81 3.52 -2.05
C THR A 14 -9.78 2.43 -2.51
N SER A 15 -9.36 1.16 -2.51
CA SER A 15 -10.24 0.02 -2.80
C SER A 15 -11.49 0.04 -1.91
N PHE A 16 -11.32 0.35 -0.62
CA PHE A 16 -12.43 0.49 0.33
C PHE A 16 -13.41 1.59 -0.08
N ARG A 17 -12.93 2.80 -0.41
CA ARG A 17 -13.78 3.93 -0.82
C ARG A 17 -14.51 3.63 -2.13
N LYS A 18 -13.80 3.06 -3.10
CA LYS A 18 -14.37 2.59 -4.37
C LYS A 18 -15.51 1.60 -4.13
N ASN A 19 -15.27 0.56 -3.33
CA ASN A 19 -16.28 -0.46 -3.04
C ASN A 19 -17.51 0.10 -2.32
N ASN A 20 -17.33 1.08 -1.42
CA ASN A 20 -18.45 1.77 -0.78
C ASN A 20 -19.25 2.64 -1.77
N LEU A 21 -18.57 3.38 -2.66
CA LEU A 21 -19.24 4.18 -3.69
C LEU A 21 -20.03 3.30 -4.68
N LEU A 22 -19.49 2.15 -5.08
CA LEU A 22 -20.17 1.23 -5.99
C LEU A 22 -21.46 0.63 -5.39
N ARG A 23 -21.63 0.63 -4.05
CA ARG A 23 -22.90 0.24 -3.43
C ARG A 23 -24.03 1.20 -3.77
N LEU A 24 -23.73 2.44 -4.14
CA LEU A 24 -24.75 3.43 -4.53
C LEU A 24 -25.46 3.05 -5.82
N ARG A 25 -24.81 2.26 -6.68
CA ARG A 25 -25.35 1.82 -7.97
C ARG A 25 -26.70 1.12 -7.84
N LYS A 26 -26.88 0.28 -6.81
CA LYS A 26 -28.13 -0.47 -6.58
C LYS A 26 -29.33 0.42 -6.23
N PHE A 27 -29.08 1.69 -5.87
CA PHE A 27 -30.13 2.65 -5.54
C PHE A 27 -30.49 3.54 -6.76
N MET A 28 -29.69 3.52 -7.83
CA MET A 28 -29.93 4.27 -9.06
C MET A 28 -30.89 3.52 -9.99
N ASN A 29 -32.16 3.42 -9.58
CA ASN A 29 -33.20 2.76 -10.36
C ASN A 29 -33.69 3.66 -11.51
N GLU A 30 -34.24 3.07 -12.56
CA GLU A 30 -34.78 3.81 -13.73
C GLU A 30 -35.82 4.86 -13.33
N VAL A 31 -36.72 4.54 -12.40
CA VAL A 31 -37.71 5.48 -11.87
C VAL A 31 -37.04 6.67 -11.17
N LEU A 32 -35.95 6.44 -10.43
CA LEU A 32 -35.24 7.51 -9.74
C LEU A 32 -34.52 8.41 -10.76
N LEU A 33 -33.95 7.84 -11.80
CA LEU A 33 -33.28 8.58 -12.87
C LEU A 33 -34.25 9.36 -13.75
N ASP A 34 -35.46 8.84 -13.95
CA ASP A 34 -36.54 9.55 -14.64
C ASP A 34 -36.98 10.79 -13.85
N GLN A 35 -37.10 10.67 -12.51
CA GLN A 35 -37.45 11.79 -11.64
C GLN A 35 -36.28 12.77 -11.37
N LEU A 36 -35.04 12.28 -11.37
CA LEU A 36 -33.83 13.05 -11.09
C LEU A 36 -32.77 12.84 -12.19
N PRO A 37 -32.99 13.38 -13.40
CA PRO A 37 -32.11 13.15 -14.56
C PRO A 37 -30.68 13.64 -14.33
N MET A 38 -30.47 14.60 -13.43
CA MET A 38 -29.15 15.07 -13.00
C MET A 38 -28.26 13.96 -12.40
N LEU A 39 -28.84 12.86 -11.92
CA LEU A 39 -28.11 11.72 -11.37
C LEU A 39 -27.60 10.76 -12.45
N ALA A 40 -28.01 10.93 -13.72
CA ALA A 40 -27.52 10.11 -14.83
C ALA A 40 -25.99 10.23 -14.98
N ASP A 41 -25.43 11.43 -14.83
CA ASP A 41 -23.98 11.65 -14.87
C ASP A 41 -23.24 10.99 -13.69
N MET A 42 -23.90 10.89 -12.53
CA MET A 42 -23.36 10.18 -11.38
C MET A 42 -23.35 8.67 -11.61
N LEU A 43 -24.44 8.11 -12.16
CA LEU A 43 -24.48 6.69 -12.53
C LEU A 43 -23.39 6.37 -13.56
N ARG A 44 -23.26 7.21 -14.60
CA ARG A 44 -22.19 7.07 -15.59
C ARG A 44 -20.80 7.09 -14.94
N GLY A 45 -20.56 8.00 -14.00
CA GLY A 45 -19.30 8.04 -13.24
C GLY A 45 -19.06 6.78 -12.40
N LEU A 46 -20.11 6.21 -11.79
CA LEU A 46 -20.02 4.96 -11.02
C LEU A 46 -19.74 3.74 -11.92
N GLU A 47 -20.33 3.67 -13.12
CA GLU A 47 -20.03 2.60 -14.09
C GLU A 47 -18.60 2.70 -14.60
N GLU A 48 -18.12 3.90 -14.91
CA GLU A 48 -16.72 4.14 -15.28
C GLU A 48 -15.75 3.72 -14.16
N MET A 49 -16.12 3.96 -12.89
CA MET A 49 -15.36 3.47 -11.73
C MET A 49 -15.36 1.95 -11.62
N SER A 50 -16.47 1.29 -11.96
CA SER A 50 -16.56 -0.18 -11.93
C SER A 50 -15.63 -0.81 -12.96
N ILE A 51 -15.50 -0.18 -14.13
CA ILE A 51 -14.64 -0.63 -15.23
C ILE A 51 -13.16 -0.31 -14.95
N ARG A 52 -12.87 0.86 -14.38
CA ARG A 52 -11.52 1.23 -13.95
C ARG A 52 -11.04 0.22 -12.91
N GLY A 53 -9.86 -0.37 -13.07
CA GLY A 53 -9.31 -1.40 -12.16
C GLY A 53 -9.23 -0.96 -10.69
N ASP A 54 -8.88 -1.87 -9.78
CA ASP A 54 -8.73 -1.52 -8.37
C ASP A 54 -7.57 -0.51 -8.20
N PRO A 55 -7.82 0.71 -7.69
CA PRO A 55 -6.76 1.68 -7.44
C PRO A 55 -5.69 1.17 -6.44
N GLY A 56 -6.01 0.14 -5.63
CA GLY A 56 -5.05 -0.52 -4.75
C GLY A 56 -4.11 -1.52 -5.44
N ALA A 57 -4.42 -1.97 -6.66
CA ALA A 57 -3.58 -2.95 -7.37
C ALA A 57 -2.21 -2.38 -7.79
N VAL A 58 -2.09 -1.05 -7.86
CA VAL A 58 -0.86 -0.36 -8.28
C VAL A 58 0.09 -0.06 -7.09
N SER A 59 -0.33 -0.34 -5.84
CA SER A 59 0.42 0.02 -4.62
C SER A 59 1.01 -1.18 -3.86
N THR A 60 1.40 -2.25 -4.56
CA THR A 60 2.24 -3.31 -3.96
C THR A 60 3.54 -3.55 -4.71
N SER A 61 3.68 -3.03 -5.92
CA SER A 61 4.97 -2.94 -6.59
C SER A 61 5.32 -1.48 -6.80
N ASN A 62 5.94 -0.86 -5.79
CA ASN A 62 6.83 0.26 -6.07
C ASN A 62 7.81 -0.24 -7.14
N ALA A 63 7.62 0.15 -8.41
CA ALA A 63 8.50 -0.28 -9.51
C ALA A 63 9.97 0.03 -9.19
N PHE A 64 10.20 1.11 -8.44
CA PHE A 64 11.48 1.51 -7.88
C PHE A 64 12.07 0.50 -6.86
N VAL A 65 11.22 -0.17 -6.05
CA VAL A 65 11.68 -1.20 -5.10
C VAL A 65 12.03 -2.50 -5.82
N VAL A 66 11.35 -2.81 -6.93
CA VAL A 66 11.64 -4.00 -7.73
C VAL A 66 12.98 -3.89 -8.47
N GLU A 67 13.37 -2.69 -8.90
CA GLU A 67 14.65 -2.47 -9.59
C GLU A 67 15.86 -2.40 -8.64
N THR A 68 15.68 -1.85 -7.44
CA THR A 68 16.76 -1.70 -6.45
C THR A 68 17.07 -3.00 -5.67
N LEU A 69 16.08 -3.87 -5.47
CA LEU A 69 16.26 -5.14 -4.76
C LEU A 69 17.28 -6.09 -5.42
N PRO A 70 17.26 -6.31 -6.76
CA PRO A 70 18.25 -7.13 -7.45
C PRO A 70 19.69 -6.66 -7.25
N GLU A 71 19.94 -5.35 -7.32
CA GLU A 71 21.28 -4.78 -7.14
C GLU A 71 21.78 -4.90 -5.70
N ILE A 72 20.92 -4.60 -4.73
CA ILE A 72 21.26 -4.73 -3.31
C ILE A 72 21.53 -6.21 -2.98
N ARG A 73 20.66 -7.11 -3.45
CA ARG A 73 20.80 -8.56 -3.25
C ARG A 73 22.07 -9.11 -3.87
N THR A 74 22.41 -8.72 -5.10
CA THR A 74 23.65 -9.17 -5.77
C THR A 74 24.89 -8.65 -5.04
N ARG A 75 24.90 -7.38 -4.61
CA ARG A 75 26.01 -6.83 -3.81
C ARG A 75 26.18 -7.52 -2.46
N LEU A 76 25.08 -7.87 -1.80
CA LEU A 76 25.11 -8.65 -0.57
C LEU A 76 25.72 -10.05 -0.83
N LEU A 77 25.26 -10.75 -1.87
CA LEU A 77 25.67 -12.14 -2.12
C LEU A 77 27.08 -12.29 -2.72
N ALA A 78 27.61 -11.28 -3.42
CA ALA A 78 28.81 -11.44 -4.25
C ALA A 78 30.12 -11.67 -3.47
N ASN A 79 30.24 -11.25 -2.19
CA ASN A 79 31.56 -11.17 -1.53
C ASN A 79 31.58 -11.46 -0.02
N ARG A 80 30.64 -12.25 0.52
CA ARG A 80 30.60 -12.54 1.97
C ARG A 80 30.33 -14.01 2.28
N ASN A 81 31.14 -14.57 3.19
CA ASN A 81 30.86 -15.87 3.82
C ASN A 81 29.76 -15.69 4.86
N TRP A 82 28.51 -15.80 4.41
CA TRP A 82 27.33 -15.66 5.26
C TRP A 82 27.29 -16.63 6.44
N ARG A 83 27.92 -17.82 6.32
CA ARG A 83 28.00 -18.79 7.42
C ARG A 83 28.87 -18.31 8.58
N GLU A 84 30.02 -17.70 8.29
CA GLU A 84 30.93 -17.19 9.31
C GLU A 84 30.35 -15.94 9.98
N LEU A 85 29.76 -15.03 9.20
CA LEU A 85 29.03 -13.88 9.71
C LEU A 85 27.84 -14.29 10.59
N ALA A 86 27.08 -15.32 10.20
CA ALA A 86 25.97 -15.82 10.99
C ALA A 86 26.45 -16.42 12.32
N GLN A 87 27.57 -17.15 12.34
CA GLN A 87 28.15 -17.68 13.59
C GLN A 87 28.65 -16.56 14.49
N GLN A 88 29.31 -15.54 13.93
CA GLN A 88 29.75 -14.36 14.68
C GLN A 88 28.56 -13.58 15.26
N GLN A 89 27.53 -13.31 14.45
CA GLN A 89 26.34 -12.60 14.94
C GLN A 89 25.55 -13.43 15.96
N ALA A 90 25.47 -14.76 15.79
CA ALA A 90 24.85 -15.65 16.75
C ALA A 90 25.54 -15.58 18.13
N GLN A 91 26.87 -15.48 18.15
CA GLN A 91 27.64 -15.37 19.38
C GLN A 91 27.62 -13.96 19.98
N THR A 92 27.62 -12.90 19.17
CA THR A 92 27.71 -11.52 19.66
C THR A 92 26.37 -10.90 20.03
N PHE A 93 25.29 -11.22 19.28
CA PHE A 93 23.98 -10.57 19.45
C PHE A 93 22.90 -11.54 19.97
N PHE A 94 23.00 -12.83 19.67
CA PHE A 94 21.99 -13.82 20.07
C PHE A 94 22.39 -14.66 21.29
N ALA A 95 23.66 -14.67 21.69
CA ALA A 95 24.06 -15.15 23.00
C ALA A 95 23.79 -14.03 24.01
N LYS A 96 22.68 -14.17 24.75
CA LYS A 96 22.23 -13.21 25.76
C LYS A 96 23.34 -12.90 26.78
N ASP A 97 23.95 -11.72 26.69
CA ASP A 97 24.55 -11.10 27.86
C ASP A 97 23.51 -10.21 28.53
N SER A 98 23.02 -10.66 29.69
CA SER A 98 22.05 -9.96 30.53
C SER A 98 22.48 -8.55 30.94
N ALA A 99 23.77 -8.21 30.77
CA ALA A 99 24.29 -6.86 30.98
C ALA A 99 23.94 -5.87 29.85
N GLN A 100 23.85 -6.34 28.60
CA GLN A 100 23.54 -5.48 27.44
C GLN A 100 22.07 -5.05 27.41
N GLU A 101 21.14 -5.92 27.81
CA GLU A 101 19.71 -5.57 27.93
C GLU A 101 19.48 -4.42 28.92
N LYS A 102 20.24 -4.39 30.03
CA LYS A 102 20.17 -3.30 31.02
C LYS A 102 20.81 -2.01 30.52
N ALA A 103 21.90 -2.10 29.76
CA ALA A 103 22.56 -0.93 29.18
C ALA A 103 21.72 -0.28 28.07
N ASP A 104 21.07 -1.06 27.22
CA ASP A 104 20.19 -0.54 26.16
C ASP A 104 18.87 -0.01 26.73
N MET A 105 18.31 -0.63 27.78
CA MET A 105 17.19 -0.05 28.54
C MET A 105 17.51 1.34 29.10
N ASN A 106 18.72 1.55 29.61
CA ASN A 106 19.13 2.86 30.13
C ASN A 106 19.31 3.93 29.05
N ARG A 107 19.64 3.55 27.82
CA ARG A 107 19.76 4.51 26.69
C ARG A 107 18.41 4.96 26.14
N LEU A 108 17.36 4.17 26.32
CA LEU A 108 16.00 4.49 25.88
C LEU A 108 15.25 5.41 26.85
N VAL A 109 15.78 5.63 28.05
CA VAL A 109 15.13 6.40 29.12
C VAL A 109 15.73 7.81 29.28
N GLN A 110 16.79 8.16 28.54
CA GLN A 110 17.29 9.55 28.41
C GLN A 110 16.63 10.26 27.23
#